data_AF-A0A542FZF7-F1
#
_entry.id   AF-A0A542FZF7-F1
#
_cell.length_a   1.000
_cell.length_b   1.000
_cell.length_c   1.000
_cell.angle_alpha   90.00
_cell.angle_beta   90.00
_cell.angle_gamma   90.00
#
_symmetry.space_group_name_H-M   'P 1'
#
loop_
_entity.id
_entity.type
_entity.pdbx_description
1 polymer ?
#
loop_
_entity_poly.entity_id
_entity_poly.type
_entity_poly.pdbx_seq_one_letter_code
_entity_poly.pdbx_strand_id
1 'polypeptide(L)'
;MTSNAESGPASGNGHVGASGPTPSLWLDLLKRSSIAAAAGLALCAIPAGLLNGATGAASSSLGGLLVMLFFGISLLVGHFVGRGNPSGAIGMFVATYFIKVVGFAVVLFVIGAPEWLHGRWFVIGAVVAVVLWQAAEIHGFSRARLQIYNDPEGKE
;
A
#
# COMPACT_ATOMS: atom_id res chain seq x y z
N MET A 1 56.83 7.24 -9.78
CA MET A 1 55.63 7.94 -9.28
C MET A 1 55.16 7.19 -8.05
N THR A 2 55.36 7.75 -6.86
CA THR A 2 55.03 7.14 -5.57
C THR A 2 53.60 7.52 -5.18
N SER A 3 52.80 6.52 -4.81
CA SER A 3 51.40 6.67 -4.39
C SER A 3 51.33 7.28 -3.00
N ASN A 4 50.86 8.53 -2.89
CA ASN A 4 50.54 9.20 -1.63
C ASN A 4 49.07 8.90 -1.24
N ALA A 5 48.75 7.64 -0.98
CA ALA A 5 47.47 7.29 -0.36
C ALA A 5 47.60 7.48 1.15
N GLU A 6 47.23 8.67 1.63
CA GLU A 6 47.14 8.99 3.05
C GLU A 6 46.10 8.07 3.70
N SER A 7 46.53 7.32 4.72
CA SER A 7 45.66 6.45 5.50
C SER A 7 44.59 7.28 6.19
N GLY A 8 43.33 7.14 5.75
CA GLY A 8 42.18 7.81 6.34
C GLY A 8 42.00 7.51 7.84
N PRO A 9 41.20 8.31 8.57
CA PRO A 9 41.07 8.19 10.02
C PRO A 9 40.56 6.79 10.40
N ALA A 10 41.20 6.16 11.39
CA ALA A 10 40.79 4.87 11.92
C ALA A 10 39.32 4.95 12.42
N SER A 11 38.49 4.00 11.98
CA SER A 11 37.11 3.88 12.47
C SER A 11 37.11 3.71 13.98
N GLY A 12 36.49 4.66 14.71
CA GLY A 12 36.41 4.58 16.17
C GLY A 12 35.66 3.33 16.62
N ASN A 13 36.21 2.63 17.62
CA ASN A 13 35.63 1.42 18.26
C ASN A 13 34.37 1.73 19.11
N GLY A 14 33.52 2.66 18.69
CA GLY A 14 32.26 2.93 19.36
C GLY A 14 31.30 1.77 19.14
N HIS A 15 30.86 1.14 20.23
CA HIS A 15 29.73 0.20 20.19
C HIS A 15 28.50 0.95 19.66
N VAL A 16 28.19 0.77 18.37
CA VAL A 16 26.92 1.19 17.81
C VAL A 16 25.84 0.34 18.48
N GLY A 17 25.08 0.96 19.39
CA GLY A 17 23.98 0.29 20.08
C GLY A 17 23.04 -0.32 19.04
N ALA A 18 22.66 -1.58 19.23
CA ALA A 18 21.81 -2.31 18.30
C ALA A 18 20.55 -1.49 17.99
N SER A 19 20.39 -1.10 16.72
CA SER A 19 19.19 -0.43 16.24
C SER A 19 17.97 -1.28 16.61
N GLY A 20 16.99 -0.68 17.30
CA GLY A 20 15.77 -1.37 17.72
C GLY A 20 14.99 -1.97 16.53
N PRO A 21 13.93 -2.76 16.79
CA PRO A 21 13.19 -3.46 15.75
C PRO A 21 12.76 -2.51 14.63
N THR A 22 13.22 -2.76 13.41
CA THR A 22 12.86 -1.93 12.25
C THR A 22 11.35 -2.05 12.02
N PRO A 23 10.57 -0.96 12.11
CA PRO A 23 9.14 -0.99 11.82
C PRO A 23 8.91 -1.55 10.43
N SER A 24 7.96 -2.47 10.28
CA SER A 24 7.66 -3.03 8.96
C SER A 24 7.01 -1.96 8.08
N LEU A 25 7.75 -1.49 7.07
CA LEU A 25 7.30 -0.49 6.10
C LEU A 25 5.89 -0.78 5.55
N TRP A 26 5.65 -2.04 5.16
CA TRP A 26 4.38 -2.47 4.58
C TRP A 26 3.16 -2.31 5.50
N LEU A 27 3.32 -2.58 6.81
CA LEU A 27 2.21 -2.40 7.76
C LEU A 27 1.95 -0.93 8.06
N ASP A 28 2.99 -0.10 8.07
CA ASP A 28 2.82 1.36 8.21
C ASP A 28 2.10 1.95 6.98
N LEU A 29 2.49 1.51 5.77
CA LEU A 29 1.79 1.87 4.52
C LEU A 29 0.33 1.42 4.56
N LEU A 30 0.08 0.16 4.93
CA LEU A 30 -1.28 -0.38 5.03
C LEU A 30 -2.13 0.47 5.97
N LYS A 31 -1.60 0.82 7.16
CA LYS A 31 -2.31 1.65 8.13
C LYS A 31 -2.61 3.04 7.58
N ARG A 32 -1.61 3.73 7.02
CA ARG A 32 -1.77 5.10 6.49
C ARG A 32 -2.76 5.15 5.33
N SER A 33 -2.61 4.25 4.35
CA SER A 33 -3.50 4.18 3.19
C SER A 33 -4.92 3.79 3.60
N SER A 34 -5.07 2.89 4.57
CA SER A 34 -6.40 2.53 5.10
C SER A 34 -7.08 3.71 5.77
N ILE A 35 -6.36 4.51 6.57
CA ILE A 35 -6.90 5.71 7.22
C ILE A 35 -7.32 6.74 6.16
N ALA A 36 -6.47 6.99 5.16
CA ALA A 36 -6.78 7.95 4.09
C ALA A 36 -8.02 7.53 3.28
N ALA A 37 -8.11 6.25 2.88
CA ALA A 37 -9.26 5.74 2.16
C ALA A 37 -10.54 5.73 3.02
N ALA A 38 -10.44 5.36 4.30
CA ALA A 38 -11.57 5.39 5.23
C ALA A 38 -12.11 6.82 5.44
N ALA A 39 -11.22 7.82 5.54
CA ALA A 39 -11.63 9.22 5.62
C ALA A 39 -12.35 9.66 4.33
N GLY A 40 -11.84 9.29 3.16
CA GLY A 40 -12.54 9.54 1.89
C GLY A 40 -13.90 8.88 1.78
N LEU A 41 -14.00 7.63 2.24
CA LEU A 41 -15.26 6.89 2.31
C LEU A 41 -16.28 7.60 3.19
N ALA A 42 -15.88 8.07 4.38
CA ALA A 42 -16.77 8.84 5.23
C ALA A 42 -17.25 10.13 4.55
N LEU A 43 -16.34 10.85 3.87
CA LEU A 43 -16.67 12.06 3.12
C LEU A 43 -17.59 11.79 1.91
N CYS A 44 -17.53 10.60 1.30
CA CYS A 44 -18.46 10.19 0.24
C CYS A 44 -19.79 9.67 0.77
N ALA A 45 -19.79 8.97 1.90
CA ALA A 45 -20.98 8.38 2.48
C ALA A 45 -21.97 9.45 2.97
N ILE A 46 -21.49 10.57 3.50
CA ILE A 46 -22.32 11.69 3.97
C ILE A 46 -23.20 12.25 2.84
N PRO A 47 -22.67 12.78 1.72
CA PRO A 47 -23.51 13.31 0.64
C PRO A 47 -24.35 12.23 -0.04
N ALA A 48 -23.85 10.99 -0.14
CA ALA A 48 -24.64 9.88 -0.67
C ALA A 48 -25.86 9.57 0.20
N GLY A 49 -25.68 9.61 1.53
CA GLY A 49 -26.75 9.45 2.51
C GLY A 49 -27.78 10.57 2.45
N LEU A 50 -27.35 11.82 2.29
CA LEU A 50 -28.24 12.97 2.20
C LEU A 50 -29.06 12.99 0.91
N LEU A 51 -28.47 12.56 -0.21
CA LEU A 51 -29.11 12.64 -1.55
C LEU A 51 -29.92 11.40 -1.91
N ASN A 52 -29.49 10.22 -1.46
CA ASN A 52 -30.09 8.94 -1.84
C ASN A 52 -30.39 8.04 -0.65
N GLY A 53 -30.35 8.56 0.58
CA GLY A 53 -30.67 7.80 1.79
C GLY A 53 -29.64 6.72 2.11
N ALA A 54 -30.06 5.76 2.95
CA ALA A 54 -29.19 4.69 3.44
C ALA A 54 -28.58 3.85 2.30
N THR A 55 -29.32 3.64 1.21
CA THR A 55 -28.84 2.90 0.03
C THR A 55 -27.69 3.63 -0.66
N GLY A 56 -27.74 4.97 -0.76
CA GLY A 56 -26.66 5.78 -1.29
C GLY A 56 -25.37 5.64 -0.49
N ALA A 57 -25.48 5.83 0.83
CA ALA A 57 -24.34 5.69 1.75
C ALA A 57 -23.75 4.26 1.76
N ALA A 58 -24.61 3.23 1.74
CA ALA A 58 -24.18 1.84 1.66
C ALA A 58 -23.49 1.54 0.32
N SER A 59 -24.01 2.08 -0.80
CA SER A 59 -23.43 1.86 -2.13
C SER A 59 -22.03 2.47 -2.23
N SER A 60 -21.83 3.72 -1.80
CA SER A 60 -20.50 4.34 -1.81
C SER A 60 -19.52 3.65 -0.88
N SER A 61 -19.98 3.25 0.31
CA SER A 61 -19.18 2.49 1.26
C SER A 61 -18.75 1.14 0.69
N LEU A 62 -19.67 0.40 0.07
CA LEU A 62 -19.38 -0.91 -0.54
C LEU A 62 -18.31 -0.79 -1.64
N GLY A 63 -18.43 0.20 -2.52
CA GLY A 63 -17.46 0.43 -3.59
C GLY A 63 -16.05 0.71 -3.06
N GLY A 64 -15.93 1.60 -2.07
CA GLY A 64 -14.61 1.90 -1.49
C GLY A 64 -14.06 0.75 -0.63
N LEU A 65 -14.89 0.04 0.13
CA LEU A 65 -14.46 -1.11 0.92
C LEU A 65 -13.93 -2.24 0.03
N LEU A 66 -14.56 -2.47 -1.13
CA LEU A 66 -14.08 -3.44 -2.10
C LEU A 66 -12.68 -3.08 -2.60
N VAL A 67 -12.44 -1.81 -2.92
CA VAL A 67 -11.09 -1.31 -3.29
C VAL A 67 -10.10 -1.54 -2.17
N MET A 68 -10.43 -1.13 -0.94
CA MET A 68 -9.57 -1.26 0.23
C MET A 68 -9.18 -2.72 0.49
N LEU A 69 -10.11 -3.66 0.31
CA LEU A 69 -9.86 -5.09 0.46
C LEU A 69 -8.76 -5.55 -0.51
N PHE A 70 -8.93 -5.28 -1.80
CA PHE A 70 -7.98 -5.71 -2.84
C PHE A 70 -6.61 -5.04 -2.70
N PHE A 71 -6.60 -3.75 -2.37
CA PHE A 71 -5.35 -3.00 -2.19
C PHE A 71 -4.63 -3.41 -0.91
N GLY A 72 -5.36 -3.61 0.18
CA GLY A 72 -4.84 -4.11 1.44
C GLY A 72 -4.20 -5.50 1.32
N ILE A 73 -4.88 -6.44 0.65
CA ILE A 73 -4.33 -7.77 0.36
C ILE A 73 -3.02 -7.66 -0.42
N SER A 74 -2.92 -6.72 -1.39
CA SER A 74 -1.68 -6.56 -2.16
C SER A 74 -0.50 -6.08 -1.31
N LEU A 75 -0.74 -5.13 -0.38
CA LEU A 75 0.30 -4.70 0.56
C LEU A 75 0.71 -5.82 1.53
N LEU A 76 -0.26 -6.63 1.98
CA LEU A 76 0.01 -7.81 2.81
C LEU A 76 0.87 -8.84 2.07
N VAL A 77 0.54 -9.15 0.81
CA VAL A 77 1.36 -10.02 -0.03
C VAL A 77 2.77 -9.45 -0.20
N GLY A 78 2.89 -8.14 -0.43
CA GLY A 78 4.18 -7.44 -0.47
C GLY A 78 4.98 -7.60 0.83
N HIS A 79 4.32 -7.54 1.98
CA HIS A 79 4.95 -7.78 3.29
C HIS A 79 5.53 -9.19 3.41
N PHE A 80 4.79 -10.23 3.00
CA PHE A 80 5.25 -11.61 3.14
C PHE A 80 6.35 -11.95 2.14
N VAL A 81 6.21 -11.55 0.88
CA VAL A 81 7.12 -11.99 -0.19
C VAL A 81 8.35 -11.09 -0.34
N GLY A 82 8.21 -9.79 -0.04
CA GLY A 82 9.32 -8.83 -0.09
C GLY A 82 10.46 -9.14 0.89
N ARG A 83 10.24 -9.97 1.91
CA ARG A 83 11.27 -10.40 2.87
C ARG A 83 12.18 -11.51 2.36
N GLY A 84 11.73 -12.31 1.38
CA GLY A 84 12.41 -13.54 0.98
C GLY A 84 13.13 -13.50 -0.35
N ASN A 85 12.68 -12.68 -1.31
CA ASN A 85 13.29 -12.62 -2.65
C ASN A 85 13.10 -11.24 -3.34
N PRO A 86 14.03 -10.30 -3.20
CA PRO A 86 13.90 -8.94 -3.75
C PRO A 86 13.74 -8.89 -5.27
N SER A 87 14.36 -9.83 -6.02
CA SER A 87 14.24 -9.88 -7.49
C SER A 87 12.85 -10.36 -7.95
N GLY A 88 12.15 -11.15 -7.13
CA GLY A 88 10.79 -11.61 -7.37
C GLY A 88 9.72 -10.57 -7.02
N ALA A 89 10.08 -9.49 -6.31
CA ALA A 89 9.11 -8.49 -5.85
C ALA A 89 8.34 -7.82 -6.99
N ILE A 90 9.02 -7.51 -8.12
CA ILE A 90 8.39 -6.91 -9.30
C ILE A 90 7.36 -7.88 -9.91
N GLY A 91 7.73 -9.15 -10.08
CA GLY A 91 6.82 -10.17 -10.61
C GLY A 91 5.57 -10.38 -9.75
N MET A 92 5.74 -10.32 -8.42
CA MET A 92 4.62 -10.40 -7.48
C MET A 92 3.67 -9.22 -7.57
N PHE A 93 4.18 -8.00 -7.79
CA PHE A 93 3.33 -6.84 -8.01
C PHE A 93 2.50 -6.97 -9.29
N VAL A 94 3.09 -7.49 -10.36
CA VAL A 94 2.36 -7.79 -11.60
C VAL A 94 1.29 -8.86 -11.38
N ALA A 95 1.62 -9.93 -10.67
CA ALA A 95 0.67 -11.00 -10.34
C ALA A 95 -0.51 -10.48 -9.48
N THR A 96 -0.22 -9.67 -8.46
CA THR A 96 -1.27 -9.06 -7.62
C THR A 96 -2.13 -8.06 -8.38
N TYR A 97 -1.56 -7.31 -9.33
CA TYR A 97 -2.35 -6.48 -10.25
C TYR A 97 -3.30 -7.32 -11.10
N PHE A 98 -2.84 -8.44 -11.67
CA PHE A 98 -3.69 -9.33 -12.44
C PHE A 98 -4.84 -9.89 -11.59
N ILE A 99 -4.53 -10.36 -10.37
CA ILE A 99 -5.53 -10.84 -9.40
C ILE A 99 -6.52 -9.73 -9.04
N LYS A 100 -6.07 -8.48 -8.91
CA LYS A 100 -6.95 -7.34 -8.64
C LYS A 100 -7.94 -7.12 -9.77
N VAL A 101 -7.46 -7.06 -11.01
CA VAL A 101 -8.32 -6.80 -12.19
C VAL A 101 -9.33 -7.94 -12.36
N VAL A 102 -8.85 -9.19 -12.37
CA VAL A 102 -9.72 -10.36 -12.54
C VAL A 102 -10.66 -10.52 -11.35
N GLY A 103 -10.15 -10.35 -10.13
CA GLY A 103 -10.94 -10.45 -8.90
C GLY A 103 -12.03 -9.38 -8.83
N PHE A 104 -11.76 -8.14 -9.24
CA PHE A 104 -12.78 -7.11 -9.35
C PHE A 104 -13.87 -7.52 -10.36
N ALA A 105 -13.46 -7.98 -11.53
CA ALA A 105 -14.40 -8.44 -12.56
C ALA A 105 -15.30 -9.56 -12.01
N VAL A 106 -14.71 -10.60 -11.42
CA VAL A 106 -15.44 -11.73 -10.83
C VAL A 106 -16.42 -11.24 -9.78
N VAL A 107 -15.99 -10.38 -8.84
CA VAL A 107 -16.87 -9.86 -7.79
C VAL A 107 -18.04 -9.08 -8.39
N LEU A 108 -17.80 -8.22 -9.37
CA LEU A 108 -18.86 -7.45 -10.03
C LEU A 108 -19.83 -8.33 -10.83
N PHE A 109 -19.32 -9.38 -11.50
CA PHE A 109 -20.17 -10.32 -12.25
C PHE A 109 -21.00 -11.22 -11.31
N VAL A 110 -20.43 -11.66 -10.20
CA VAL A 110 -21.11 -12.54 -9.23
C VAL A 110 -22.14 -11.78 -8.41
N ILE A 111 -21.80 -10.58 -7.92
CA ILE A 111 -22.74 -9.74 -7.16
C ILE A 111 -23.80 -9.14 -8.09
N GLY A 112 -23.42 -8.82 -9.33
CA GLY A 112 -24.26 -8.11 -10.27
C GLY A 112 -24.58 -6.68 -9.80
N ALA A 113 -25.71 -6.16 -10.25
CA ALA A 113 -26.25 -4.88 -9.80
C ALA A 113 -27.58 -5.11 -9.04
N PRO A 114 -27.52 -5.29 -7.71
CA PRO A 114 -28.74 -5.37 -6.89
C PRO A 114 -29.59 -4.11 -7.04
N GLU A 115 -30.92 -4.22 -6.92
CA GLU A 115 -31.83 -3.07 -7.12
C GLU A 115 -31.60 -1.90 -6.15
N TRP A 116 -31.07 -2.19 -4.96
CA TRP A 116 -30.75 -1.18 -3.95
C TRP A 116 -29.39 -0.48 -4.21
N LEU A 117 -28.58 -1.00 -5.14
CA LEU A 117 -27.23 -0.50 -5.39
C LEU A 117 -27.28 0.72 -6.33
N HIS A 118 -26.89 1.88 -5.79
CA HIS A 118 -26.70 3.07 -6.60
C HIS A 118 -25.32 3.02 -7.30
N GLY A 119 -25.31 2.57 -8.55
CA GLY A 119 -24.07 2.42 -9.34
C GLY A 119 -23.19 3.67 -9.38
N ARG A 120 -23.80 4.87 -9.47
CA ARG A 120 -23.05 6.14 -9.42
C ARG A 120 -22.29 6.33 -8.11
N TRP A 121 -22.95 6.13 -6.97
CA TRP A 121 -22.33 6.27 -5.64
C TRP A 121 -21.32 5.18 -5.37
N PHE A 122 -21.59 3.95 -5.82
CA PHE A 122 -20.64 2.85 -5.78
C PHE A 122 -19.33 3.20 -6.50
N VAL A 123 -19.41 3.70 -7.74
CA VAL A 123 -18.22 4.11 -8.50
C VAL A 123 -17.51 5.29 -7.84
N ILE A 124 -18.24 6.31 -7.38
CA ILE A 124 -17.64 7.47 -6.69
C ILE A 124 -16.85 7.02 -5.46
N GLY A 125 -17.44 6.17 -4.61
CA GLY A 125 -16.77 5.64 -3.43
C GLY A 125 -15.53 4.82 -3.76
N ALA A 126 -15.62 3.98 -4.80
CA ALA A 126 -14.48 3.21 -5.30
C ALA A 126 -13.34 4.12 -5.79
N VAL A 127 -13.64 5.11 -6.63
CA VAL A 127 -12.64 6.04 -7.19
C VAL A 127 -11.97 6.85 -6.08
N VAL A 128 -12.74 7.39 -5.13
CA VAL A 128 -12.18 8.16 -4.00
C VAL A 128 -11.28 7.29 -3.14
N ALA A 129 -11.68 6.05 -2.86
CA ALA A 129 -10.84 5.11 -2.13
C ALA A 129 -9.53 4.81 -2.87
N VAL A 130 -9.58 4.56 -4.19
CA VAL A 130 -8.38 4.32 -5.01
C VAL A 130 -7.43 5.51 -4.94
N VAL A 131 -7.93 6.71 -5.18
CA VAL A 131 -7.10 7.92 -5.28
C VAL A 131 -6.43 8.23 -3.95
N LEU A 132 -7.18 8.23 -2.85
CA LEU A 132 -6.62 8.54 -1.54
C LEU A 132 -5.68 7.45 -1.03
N TRP A 133 -6.01 6.18 -1.30
CA TRP A 133 -5.10 5.08 -0.98
C TRP A 133 -3.78 5.23 -1.72
N GLN A 134 -3.83 5.45 -3.04
CA GLN A 134 -2.63 5.60 -3.87
C GLN A 134 -1.81 6.82 -3.46
N ALA A 135 -2.44 7.96 -3.18
CA ALA A 135 -1.75 9.15 -2.71
C ALA A 135 -1.01 8.88 -1.39
N ALA A 136 -1.66 8.22 -0.43
CA ALA A 136 -1.04 7.86 0.84
C ALA A 136 0.09 6.83 0.70
N GLU A 137 -0.09 5.84 -0.19
CA GLU A 137 0.89 4.79 -0.47
C GLU A 137 2.15 5.38 -1.13
N ILE A 138 1.97 6.20 -2.17
CA ILE A 138 3.06 6.92 -2.85
C ILE A 138 3.77 7.86 -1.88
N HIS A 139 3.02 8.59 -1.06
CA HIS A 139 3.61 9.47 -0.05
C HIS A 139 4.44 8.66 0.96
N GLY A 140 3.93 7.53 1.43
CA GLY A 140 4.66 6.66 2.35
C GLY A 140 5.93 6.07 1.74
N PHE A 141 5.86 5.58 0.50
CA PHE A 141 7.03 5.05 -0.21
C PHE A 141 8.06 6.13 -0.52
N SER A 142 7.65 7.32 -0.95
CA SER A 142 8.58 8.43 -1.21
C SER A 142 9.37 8.87 0.02
N ARG A 143 8.83 8.61 1.22
CA ARG A 143 9.44 8.93 2.51
C ARG A 143 10.27 7.78 3.10
N ALA A 144 10.20 6.59 2.53
CA ALA A 144 10.94 5.42 2.98
C ALA A 144 12.40 5.49 2.52
N ARG A 145 13.34 5.37 3.46
CA ARG A 145 14.78 5.26 3.16
C ARG A 145 15.15 3.79 3.05
N LEU A 146 15.00 3.23 1.86
CA LEU A 146 15.41 1.84 1.58
C LEU A 146 16.95 1.79 1.44
N GLN A 147 17.56 0.83 2.11
CA GLN A 147 19.01 0.59 2.00
C GLN A 147 19.30 -0.09 0.66
N ILE A 148 19.86 0.68 -0.27
CA ILE A 148 20.14 0.23 -1.66
C ILE A 148 21.47 -0.53 -1.75
N TYR A 149 22.40 -0.28 -0.83
CA TYR A 149 23.68 -0.98 -0.74
C TYR A 149 23.69 -1.93 0.46
N ASN A 150 23.92 -3.21 0.18
CA ASN A 150 24.38 -4.12 1.21
C ASN A 150 25.82 -3.75 1.57
N ASP A 151 26.13 -3.70 2.86
CA ASP A 151 27.52 -3.57 3.29
C ASP A 151 28.31 -4.76 2.73
N PRO A 152 29.55 -4.55 2.23
CA PRO A 152 30.36 -5.63 1.72
C PRO A 152 30.52 -6.68 2.82
N GLU A 153 30.14 -7.94 2.52
CA GLU A 153 30.39 -9.05 3.42
C GLU A 153 31.87 -9.05 3.78
N GLY A 154 32.16 -8.84 5.06
CA GLY A 154 33.51 -8.94 5.58
C GLY A 154 34.02 -10.33 5.24
N LYS A 155 35.01 -10.39 4.34
CA LYS A 155 35.74 -11.63 4.10
C LYS A 155 36.51 -11.92 5.39
N GLU A 156 36.07 -12.95 6.12
CA GLU A 156 36.89 -13.61 7.14
C GLU A 156 38.15 -14.23 6.51
#